data_AF-A0A1M4MNM3-F1
#
_entry.id   AF-A0A1M4MNM3-F1
#
_cell.length_a   1.000
_cell.length_b   1.000
_cell.length_c   1.000
_cell.angle_alpha   90.00
_cell.angle_beta   90.00
_cell.angle_gamma   90.00
#
_symmetry.space_group_name_H-M   'P 1'
#
loop_
_entity.id
_entity.type
_entity.pdbx_description
1 polymer ?
#
loop_
_entity_poly.entity_id
_entity_poly.type
_entity_poly.pdbx_seq_one_letter_code
_entity_poly.pdbx_strand_id
1 'polypeptide(L)'
;MHRWLTWDPPVALAWIGDAALKIGLLPAIRAPDLAKAGVLTRNRKAYDRNSNLALLCDRWNLYEHRIHFDAEIPRSARTINHAKGTLVESVFGILFLREGLKGVASATELLKPSPPRRR
;
A
#
# COMPACT_ATOMS: atom_id res chain seq x y z
N MET A 1 -2.44 8.79 -35.38
CA MET A 1 -1.23 9.08 -34.56
C MET A 1 -1.39 8.33 -33.24
N HIS A 2 -0.50 7.39 -32.96
CA HIS A 2 -0.66 6.34 -31.95
C HIS A 2 -0.68 6.87 -30.51
N ARG A 3 -1.77 6.58 -29.80
CA ARG A 3 -1.90 6.71 -28.34
C ARG A 3 -1.20 5.51 -27.70
N TRP A 4 0.11 5.64 -27.50
CA TRP A 4 0.87 4.71 -26.67
C TRP A 4 0.43 4.86 -25.21
N LEU A 5 0.28 3.72 -24.53
CA LEU A 5 0.02 3.62 -23.11
C LEU A 5 1.11 4.37 -22.33
N THR A 6 0.83 5.59 -21.88
CA THR A 6 1.62 6.24 -20.84
C THR A 6 1.24 5.63 -19.50
N TRP A 7 1.78 4.46 -19.19
CA TRP A 7 1.87 4.05 -17.80
C TRP A 7 2.89 5.00 -17.16
N ASP A 8 2.43 5.94 -16.34
CA ASP A 8 3.35 6.64 -15.44
C ASP A 8 4.08 5.56 -14.62
N PRO A 9 5.42 5.42 -14.72
CA PRO A 9 6.15 4.31 -14.10
C PRO A 9 5.85 4.10 -12.60
N PRO A 10 5.63 5.16 -11.79
CA PRO A 10 5.16 5.01 -10.41
C PRO A 10 3.79 4.33 -10.29
N VAL A 11 2.89 4.56 -11.24
CA VAL A 11 1.55 3.94 -11.25
C VAL A 11 1.66 2.45 -11.54
N ALA A 12 2.52 2.03 -12.47
CA ALA A 12 2.74 0.61 -12.74
C ALA A 12 3.31 -0.14 -11.52
N LEU A 13 4.31 0.45 -10.85
CA LEU A 13 4.88 -0.13 -9.63
C LEU A 13 3.86 -0.19 -8.49
N ALA A 14 3.04 0.85 -8.32
CA ALA A 14 1.97 0.84 -7.33
C ALA A 14 0.96 -0.28 -7.58
N TRP A 15 0.57 -0.51 -8.84
CA TRP A 15 -0.34 -1.61 -9.19
C TRP A 15 0.25 -2.99 -8.86
N ILE A 16 1.53 -3.20 -9.18
CA ILE A 16 2.26 -4.42 -8.80
C ILE A 16 2.29 -4.57 -7.28
N GLY A 17 2.61 -3.51 -6.56
CA GLY A 17 2.70 -3.51 -5.10
C GLY A 17 1.37 -3.75 -4.40
N ASP A 18 0.28 -3.15 -4.87
CA ASP A 18 -1.08 -3.40 -4.36
C ASP A 18 -1.48 -4.86 -4.56
N ALA A 19 -1.21 -5.44 -5.73
CA ALA A 19 -1.43 -6.87 -5.97
C ALA A 19 -0.54 -7.75 -5.07
N ALA A 20 0.74 -7.40 -4.93
CA ALA A 20 1.69 -8.14 -4.11
C ALA A 20 1.33 -8.08 -2.63
N LEU A 21 0.91 -6.92 -2.11
CA LEU A 21 0.44 -6.73 -0.74
C LEU A 21 -0.77 -7.63 -0.44
N LYS A 22 -1.75 -7.69 -1.34
CA LYS A 22 -2.93 -8.54 -1.16
C LYS A 22 -2.59 -10.02 -0.94
N ILE A 23 -1.56 -10.52 -1.62
CA ILE A 23 -1.11 -11.91 -1.51
C ILE A 23 -0.14 -12.06 -0.32
N GLY A 24 0.83 -11.17 -0.21
CA GLY A 24 1.88 -11.21 0.81
C GLY A 24 1.38 -10.96 2.24
N LEU A 25 0.19 -10.36 2.39
CA LEU A 25 -0.48 -10.21 3.69
C LEU A 25 -1.12 -11.50 4.21
N LEU A 26 -1.43 -12.47 3.34
CA LEU A 26 -2.16 -13.68 3.73
C LEU A 26 -1.52 -14.44 4.90
N PRO A 27 -0.18 -14.61 4.97
CA PRO A 27 0.47 -15.22 6.12
C PRO A 27 0.24 -14.46 7.44
N ALA A 28 0.27 -13.12 7.41
CA ALA A 28 0.12 -12.28 8.60
C ALA A 28 -1.32 -12.17 9.10
N ILE A 29 -2.31 -12.29 8.19
CA ILE A 29 -3.73 -12.20 8.54
C ILE A 29 -4.42 -13.55 8.70
N ARG A 30 -3.67 -14.66 8.55
CA ARG A 30 -4.20 -16.01 8.63
C ARG A 30 -4.82 -16.25 10.01
N ALA A 31 -6.13 -16.47 10.02
CA ALA A 31 -6.85 -16.91 11.21
C ALA A 31 -6.93 -18.45 11.25
N PRO A 32 -7.02 -19.07 12.43
CA PRO A 32 -7.22 -20.52 12.56
C PRO A 32 -8.50 -21.00 11.86
N ASP A 33 -9.53 -20.16 11.85
CA ASP A 33 -10.82 -20.43 11.21
C ASP A 33 -10.92 -19.68 9.87
N LEU A 34 -10.38 -20.29 8.82
CA LEU A 34 -10.42 -19.78 7.44
C LEU A 34 -11.84 -19.77 6.85
N ALA A 35 -12.84 -20.35 7.52
CA ALA A 35 -14.19 -20.54 6.98
C ALA A 35 -14.95 -19.24 6.76
N LYS A 36 -14.47 -18.11 7.28
CA LYS A 36 -15.12 -16.79 7.16
C LYS A 36 -14.31 -15.86 6.27
N ALA A 37 -14.52 -15.92 4.96
CA ALA A 37 -13.93 -15.01 3.97
C ALA A 37 -14.10 -13.51 4.34
N GLY A 38 -15.19 -13.16 5.03
CA GLY A 38 -15.42 -11.82 5.57
C GLY A 38 -14.42 -11.38 6.64
N VAL A 39 -13.92 -12.30 7.49
CA VAL A 39 -12.88 -12.01 8.49
C VAL A 39 -11.56 -11.73 7.81
N LEU A 40 -11.15 -12.57 6.85
CA LEU A 40 -9.94 -12.35 6.05
C LEU A 40 -9.99 -11.03 5.31
N THR A 41 -11.14 -10.69 4.72
CA THR A 41 -11.33 -9.41 4.02
C THR A 41 -11.19 -8.22 4.97
N ARG A 42 -11.77 -8.28 6.17
CA ARG A 42 -11.63 -7.22 7.18
C ARG A 42 -10.21 -7.09 7.70
N ASN A 43 -9.55 -8.20 7.99
CA ASN A 43 -8.17 -8.20 8.47
C ASN A 43 -7.24 -7.62 7.39
N ARG A 44 -7.37 -8.06 6.12
CA ARG A 44 -6.62 -7.49 4.99
C ARG A 44 -6.81 -5.96 4.91
N LYS A 45 -8.08 -5.51 4.91
CA LYS A 45 -8.42 -4.07 4.85
C LYS A 45 -7.82 -3.25 5.98
N ALA A 46 -7.55 -3.83 7.15
CA ALA A 46 -6.92 -3.12 8.24
C ALA A 46 -5.46 -2.77 7.93
N TYR A 47 -4.77 -3.61 7.14
CA TYR A 47 -3.39 -3.42 6.71
C TYR A 47 -3.28 -2.56 5.43
N ASP A 48 -4.08 -2.85 4.40
CA ASP A 48 -3.90 -2.26 3.06
C ASP A 48 -4.78 -1.02 2.76
N ARG A 49 -5.58 -0.54 3.72
CA ARG A 49 -6.33 0.70 3.53
C ARG A 49 -5.40 1.91 3.39
N ASN A 50 -5.74 2.84 2.50
CA ASN A 50 -4.93 4.05 2.23
C ASN A 50 -4.55 4.84 3.48
N SER A 51 -5.39 4.88 4.52
CA SER A 51 -5.03 5.58 5.77
C SER A 51 -3.90 4.90 6.53
N ASN A 52 -3.79 3.57 6.48
CA ASN A 52 -2.69 2.84 7.10
C ASN A 52 -1.40 2.97 6.28
N LEU A 53 -1.52 2.87 4.95
CA LEU A 53 -0.41 3.11 4.03
C LEU A 53 0.11 4.55 4.17
N ALA A 54 -0.77 5.55 4.31
CA ALA A 54 -0.38 6.93 4.53
C ALA A 54 0.43 7.13 5.82
N LEU A 55 0.09 6.43 6.91
CA LEU A 55 0.88 6.47 8.14
C LEU A 55 2.29 5.89 7.93
N LEU A 56 2.42 4.81 7.17
CA LEU A 56 3.74 4.28 6.83
C LEU A 56 4.52 5.24 5.93
N CYS A 57 3.86 5.86 4.96
CA CYS A 57 4.43 6.90 4.09
C CYS A 57 4.99 8.07 4.91
N ASP A 58 4.25 8.51 5.93
CA ASP A 58 4.66 9.58 6.84
C ASP A 58 5.88 9.19 7.68
N ARG A 59 5.90 7.96 8.22
CA ARG A 59 7.07 7.46 8.96
C ARG A 59 8.34 7.39 8.09
N TRP A 60 8.18 7.18 6.79
CA TRP A 60 9.29 7.15 5.83
C TRP A 60 9.57 8.51 5.18
N ASN A 61 8.78 9.54 5.50
CA ASN A 61 8.85 10.87 4.90
C ASN A 61 8.76 10.88 3.36
N LEU A 62 8.15 9.87 2.73
CA LEU A 62 8.20 9.72 1.26
C LEU A 62 7.44 10.82 0.52
N TYR A 63 6.33 11.29 1.09
CA TYR A 63 5.47 12.26 0.42
C TYR A 63 6.18 13.59 0.19
N GLU A 64 7.01 14.03 1.14
CA GLU A 64 7.79 15.26 1.05
C GLU A 64 8.95 15.16 0.06
N HIS A 65 9.43 13.92 -0.20
CA HIS A 65 10.52 13.66 -1.14
C HIS A 65 10.04 13.21 -2.53
N ARG A 66 8.72 13.28 -2.80
CA ARG A 66 8.18 12.88 -4.10
C ARG A 66 8.56 13.89 -5.18
N ILE A 67 8.90 13.41 -6.36
CA ILE A 67 9.02 14.25 -7.56
C ILE A 67 7.60 14.51 -8.08
N HIS A 68 7.16 15.76 -8.09
CA HIS A 68 5.86 16.15 -8.64
C HIS A 68 5.98 17.42 -9.49
N PHE A 69 5.16 17.50 -10.53
CA PHE A 69 5.12 18.66 -11.45
C PHE A 69 3.81 19.43 -11.34
N ASP A 70 3.09 19.19 -10.26
CA ASP A 70 1.73 19.69 -10.08
C ASP A 70 1.74 21.13 -9.57
N ALA A 71 0.82 21.96 -10.06
CA ALA A 71 0.57 23.29 -9.51
C ALA A 71 0.19 23.20 -8.01
N GLU A 72 0.55 24.21 -7.21
CA GLU A 72 0.24 24.34 -5.78
C GLU A 72 -1.26 24.61 -5.54
N ILE A 73 -2.11 23.69 -5.94
CA ILE A 73 -3.55 23.74 -5.67
C ILE A 73 -3.79 23.00 -4.35
N PRO A 74 -4.56 23.57 -3.40
CA PRO A 74 -4.94 22.90 -2.18
C PRO A 74 -5.58 21.54 -2.46
N ARG A 75 -5.01 20.47 -1.88
CA ARG A 75 -5.51 19.10 -2.03
C ARG A 75 -6.30 18.69 -0.81
N SER A 76 -7.38 17.95 -1.04
CA SER A 76 -8.10 17.31 0.06
C SER A 76 -7.19 16.32 0.79
N ALA A 77 -7.40 16.15 2.10
CA ALA A 77 -6.69 15.13 2.88
C ALA A 77 -6.86 13.71 2.29
N ARG A 78 -8.02 13.44 1.66
CA ARG A 78 -8.27 12.17 0.95
C ARG A 78 -7.34 12.01 -0.25
N THR A 79 -7.15 13.05 -1.04
CA THR A 79 -6.26 13.05 -2.21
C THR A 79 -4.81 12.84 -1.78
N ILE A 80 -4.37 13.54 -0.73
CA ILE A 80 -3.02 13.37 -0.17
C ILE A 80 -2.82 11.94 0.34
N ASN A 81 -3.76 11.40 1.12
CA ASN A 81 -3.67 10.03 1.63
C ASN A 81 -3.68 8.98 0.51
N HIS A 82 -4.41 9.23 -0.58
CA HIS A 82 -4.36 8.36 -1.75
C HIS A 82 -2.97 8.36 -2.39
N ALA A 83 -2.38 9.54 -2.65
CA ALA A 83 -1.03 9.65 -3.20
C ALA A 83 0.03 9.02 -2.28
N LYS A 84 -0.08 9.22 -0.96
CA LYS A 84 0.77 8.56 0.03
C LYS A 84 0.67 7.04 -0.04
N GLY A 85 -0.55 6.51 -0.20
CA GLY A 85 -0.79 5.08 -0.42
C GLY A 85 -0.07 4.57 -1.67
N THR A 86 -0.23 5.26 -2.80
CA THR A 86 0.41 4.93 -4.07
C THR A 86 1.94 4.91 -3.97
N LEU A 87 2.55 5.82 -3.22
CA LEU A 87 4.01 5.81 -2.98
C LEU A 87 4.45 4.56 -2.23
N VAL A 88 3.74 4.18 -1.16
CA VAL A 88 4.05 2.97 -0.38
C VAL A 88 3.84 1.73 -1.23
N GLU A 89 2.73 1.64 -1.97
CA GLU A 89 2.48 0.56 -2.93
C GLU A 89 3.61 0.45 -3.95
N SER A 90 4.12 1.58 -4.48
CA SER A 90 5.26 1.57 -5.40
C SER A 90 6.51 0.95 -4.78
N VAL A 91 6.80 1.26 -3.52
CA VAL A 91 7.92 0.65 -2.77
C VAL A 91 7.72 -0.85 -2.60
N PHE A 92 6.50 -1.30 -2.27
CA PHE A 92 6.18 -2.72 -2.20
C PHE A 92 6.24 -3.42 -3.56
N GLY A 93 5.94 -2.70 -4.66
CA GLY A 93 6.14 -3.18 -6.03
C GLY A 93 7.62 -3.41 -6.34
N ILE A 94 8.48 -2.48 -5.97
CA ILE A 94 9.94 -2.64 -6.09
C ILE A 94 10.42 -3.83 -5.25
N LEU A 95 9.96 -3.95 -4.00
CA LEU A 95 10.30 -5.05 -3.12
C LEU A 95 9.89 -6.40 -3.71
N PHE A 96 8.68 -6.49 -4.27
CA PHE A 96 8.21 -7.68 -4.97
C PHE A 96 9.11 -8.04 -6.16
N LEU A 97 9.48 -7.06 -6.98
CA LEU A 97 10.36 -7.31 -8.14
C LEU A 97 11.76 -7.78 -7.73
N ARG A 98 12.24 -7.39 -6.54
CA ARG A 98 13.58 -7.74 -6.04
C ARG A 98 13.61 -9.05 -5.26
N GLU A 99 12.60 -9.32 -4.44
CA GLU A 99 12.61 -10.37 -3.42
C GLU A 99 11.39 -11.31 -3.50
N GLY A 100 10.50 -11.08 -4.46
CA GLY A 100 9.25 -11.81 -4.60
C GLY A 100 8.30 -11.64 -3.42
N LEU A 101 7.35 -12.57 -3.29
CA LEU A 101 6.36 -12.56 -2.21
C LEU A 101 6.97 -12.74 -0.82
N LYS A 102 8.16 -13.34 -0.71
CA LYS A 102 8.82 -13.56 0.58
C LYS A 102 9.24 -12.23 1.21
N GLY A 103 9.91 -11.36 0.43
CA GLY A 103 10.28 -10.02 0.90
C GLY A 103 9.06 -9.19 1.28
N VAL A 104 8.02 -9.23 0.44
CA VAL A 104 6.74 -8.56 0.73
C VAL A 104 6.14 -9.05 2.04
N ALA A 105 6.02 -10.36 2.24
CA ALA A 105 5.46 -10.96 3.46
C ALA A 105 6.23 -10.51 4.71
N SER A 106 7.56 -10.50 4.67
CA SER A 106 8.39 -10.00 5.77
C SER A 106 8.15 -8.52 6.06
N ALA A 107 8.00 -7.69 5.03
CA ALA A 107 7.76 -6.25 5.20
C ALA A 107 6.34 -5.91 5.70
N THR A 108 5.37 -6.83 5.62
CA THR A 108 4.00 -6.57 6.08
C THR A 108 3.88 -6.27 7.58
N GLU A 109 4.86 -6.68 8.41
CA GLU A 109 4.89 -6.30 9.83
C GLU A 109 4.96 -4.78 10.03
N LEU A 110 5.54 -4.04 9.08
CA LEU A 110 5.56 -2.57 9.11
C LEU A 110 4.16 -1.96 8.96
N LEU A 111 3.22 -2.70 8.38
CA LEU A 111 1.83 -2.32 8.16
C LEU A 111 0.89 -2.81 9.26
N LYS A 112 1.41 -3.45 10.31
CA LYS A 112 0.60 -3.97 11.40
C LYS A 112 -0.26 -2.85 11.99
N PRO A 113 -1.60 -2.95 11.92
CA PRO A 113 -2.47 -1.92 12.44
C PRO A 113 -2.34 -1.84 13.96
N SER A 114 -2.34 -0.63 14.52
CA SER A 114 -2.35 -0.44 15.96
C SER A 114 -3.51 -1.22 16.60
N PRO A 115 -3.32 -1.80 17.80
CA PRO A 115 -4.40 -2.51 18.48
C PRO A 115 -5.63 -1.60 18.59
N PRO A 116 -6.85 -2.15 18.43
CA PRO A 116 -8.06 -1.35 18.64
C PRO A 116 -8.00 -0.74 20.04
N ARG A 117 -8.13 0.58 20.13
CA ARG A 117 -8.25 1.26 21.42
C ARG A 117 -9.47 0.66 22.13
N ARG A 118 -9.24 -0.02 23.25
CA ARG A 118 -10.33 -0.46 24.14
C ARG A 118 -11.07 0.81 24.55
N ARG A 119 -12.35 0.89 24.16
CA ARG A 119 -13.29 1.88 24.67
C ARG A 119 -13.81 1.41 26.02
#